data_AF-M7N2Q7-F1
#
_entry.id   AF-M7N2Q7-F1
#
_cell.length_a   1.000
_cell.length_b   1.000
_cell.length_c   1.000
_cell.angle_alpha   90.00
_cell.angle_beta   90.00
_cell.angle_gamma   90.00
#
_symmetry.space_group_name_H-M   'P 1'
#
loop_
_entity.id
_entity.type
_entity.pdbx_description
1 polymer ?
#
loop_
_entity_poly.entity_id
_entity_poly.type
_entity_poly.pdbx_seq_one_letter_code
_entity_poly.pdbx_strand_id
1 'polypeptide(L)'
;MATADTLNVLDVTQIEPRLKHPTIFQKFDSLQGGEGFIIHNDHDPKPLYYQLLGERGPIFTWTYLEEGPEVWEVHISKLASEESPTIGELVAKDYRRAQVFKRYGIDFCCGGKKTLDKVCADKGISKAALEQELNALSDTSANRGLNYDSWELDFLADFIENTHHSFVRHALPAIYEYTTKIARVHGGRHPELLQVATIFAGIAAELEEHMAKEEKCFSPMCAASAR
;
A
#
# COMPACT_ATOMS: atom_id res chain seq x y z
N MET A 1 36.37 10.04 28.47
CA MET A 1 37.19 10.27 27.26
C MET A 1 36.43 9.69 26.08
N ALA A 2 36.23 10.52 25.08
CA ALA A 2 35.24 10.42 24.01
C ALA A 2 35.54 9.37 22.94
N THR A 3 34.48 8.83 22.35
CA THR A 3 34.32 8.57 20.90
C THR A 3 32.80 8.59 20.62
N ALA A 4 32.24 9.74 20.23
CA ALA A 4 31.96 10.07 18.83
C ALA A 4 30.97 9.09 18.19
N ASP A 5 29.67 9.40 18.30
CA ASP A 5 28.68 8.93 17.33
C ASP A 5 28.03 10.17 16.67
N THR A 6 28.86 10.92 15.96
CA THR A 6 28.47 12.08 15.15
C THR A 6 27.71 11.69 13.88
N LEU A 7 27.40 10.40 13.67
CA LEU A 7 26.89 9.89 12.39
C LEU A 7 25.36 9.91 12.25
N ASN A 8 24.61 10.14 13.32
CA ASN A 8 23.13 10.07 13.27
C ASN A 8 22.38 11.36 13.63
N VAL A 9 23.06 12.50 13.73
CA VAL A 9 22.39 13.80 13.92
C VAL A 9 22.14 14.46 12.56
N LEU A 10 20.90 14.88 12.30
CA LEU A 10 20.50 15.68 11.16
C LEU A 10 20.23 17.11 11.65
N ASP A 11 21.12 18.04 11.29
CA ASP A 11 20.93 19.46 11.60
C ASP A 11 19.91 20.07 10.63
N VAL A 12 18.69 20.27 11.13
CA VAL A 12 17.55 20.78 10.38
C VAL A 12 17.67 22.29 10.17
N THR A 13 18.49 22.99 10.96
CA THR A 13 18.71 24.44 10.81
C THR A 13 19.45 24.78 9.52
N GLN A 14 20.26 23.86 9.02
CA GLN A 14 21.05 24.01 7.79
C GLN A 14 20.28 23.61 6.51
N ILE A 15 19.05 23.13 6.64
CA ILE A 15 18.23 22.68 5.52
C ILE A 15 17.25 23.78 5.11
N GLU A 16 17.10 24.00 3.80
CA GLU A 16 16.13 24.96 3.27
C GLU A 16 14.70 24.66 3.79
N PRO A 17 13.91 25.67 4.23
CA PRO A 17 12.63 25.44 4.91
C PRO A 17 11.67 24.48 4.19
N ARG A 18 11.57 24.60 2.85
CA ARG A 18 10.72 23.73 2.01
C ARG A 18 11.21 22.28 1.91
N LEU A 19 12.48 22.02 2.20
CA LEU A 19 13.10 20.69 2.13
C LEU A 19 13.23 20.01 3.49
N LYS A 20 13.05 20.73 4.61
CA LYS A 20 13.18 20.17 5.97
C LYS A 20 12.37 18.88 6.16
N HIS A 21 11.05 18.94 5.97
CA HIS A 21 10.18 17.78 6.18
C HIS A 21 10.44 16.65 5.16
N PRO A 22 10.53 16.92 3.83
CA PRO A 22 10.89 15.90 2.86
C PRO A 22 12.19 15.16 3.19
N THR A 23 13.25 15.86 3.58
CA THR A 23 14.54 15.25 3.94
C THR A 23 14.43 14.38 5.18
N ILE A 24 13.71 14.84 6.21
CA ILE A 24 13.49 14.06 7.44
C ILE A 24 12.68 12.79 7.13
N PHE A 25 11.65 12.89 6.29
CA PHE A 25 10.82 11.74 5.92
C PHE A 25 11.58 10.74 5.07
N GLN A 26 12.36 11.22 4.09
CA GLN A 26 13.22 10.35 3.30
C GLN A 26 14.25 9.61 4.19
N LYS A 27 14.84 10.31 5.17
CA LYS A 27 15.75 9.70 6.14
C LYS A 27 15.02 8.65 6.99
N PHE A 28 13.84 8.97 7.51
CA PHE A 28 13.02 8.03 8.27
C PHE A 28 12.61 6.79 7.45
N ASP A 29 12.20 6.99 6.20
CA ASP A 29 11.77 5.90 5.31
C ASP A 29 12.94 4.95 4.99
N SER A 30 14.17 5.45 4.95
CA SER A 30 15.38 4.66 4.75
C SER A 30 15.80 3.80 5.96
N LEU A 31 15.27 4.08 7.17
CA LEU A 31 15.60 3.33 8.37
C LEU A 31 15.06 1.90 8.31
N GLN A 32 15.83 0.95 8.83
CA GLN A 32 15.33 -0.36 9.19
C GLN A 32 14.58 -0.32 10.53
N GLY A 33 13.79 -1.35 10.82
CA GLY A 33 13.09 -1.46 12.09
C GLY A 33 14.07 -1.56 13.26
N GLY A 34 13.92 -0.70 14.26
CA GLY A 34 14.82 -0.58 15.40
C GLY A 34 15.89 0.51 15.25
N GLU A 35 16.10 1.06 14.05
CA GLU A 35 17.03 2.16 13.82
C GLU A 35 16.39 3.53 14.11
N GLY A 36 17.23 4.53 14.37
CA GLY A 36 16.79 5.90 14.63
C GLY A 36 17.86 6.94 14.32
N PHE A 37 17.45 8.19 14.31
CA PHE A 37 18.33 9.35 14.14
C PHE A 37 17.85 10.51 15.00
N ILE A 38 18.72 11.48 15.23
CA ILE A 38 18.43 12.69 15.99
C ILE A 38 18.22 13.84 15.00
N ILE A 39 17.20 14.66 15.22
CA ILE A 39 17.10 15.96 14.58
C ILE A 39 17.54 17.05 15.55
N HIS A 40 18.32 18.00 15.05
CA HIS A 40 18.67 19.24 15.75
C HIS A 40 17.92 20.40 15.10
N ASN A 41 17.18 21.18 15.87
CA ASN A 41 16.35 22.28 15.37
C ASN A 41 16.39 23.50 16.31
N ASP A 42 16.08 24.68 15.77
CA ASP A 42 16.07 25.97 16.48
C ASP A 42 14.71 26.31 17.12
N HIS A 43 13.73 25.42 17.01
CA HIS A 43 12.40 25.53 17.60
C HIS A 43 11.78 24.14 17.83
N ASP A 44 10.71 24.07 18.63
CA ASP A 44 10.00 22.81 18.89
C ASP A 44 9.47 22.18 17.58
N PRO A 45 9.95 20.98 17.19
CA PRO A 45 9.53 20.29 15.97
C PRO A 45 8.16 19.58 16.12
N LYS A 46 7.32 19.91 17.09
CA LYS A 46 6.00 19.31 17.28
C LYS A 46 5.09 19.24 16.02
N PRO A 47 5.06 20.23 15.11
CA PRO A 47 4.30 20.09 13.85
C PRO A 47 4.80 18.93 12.97
N LEU A 48 6.11 18.69 12.94
CA LEU A 48 6.73 17.58 12.20
C LEU A 48 6.31 16.22 12.77
N TYR A 49 6.16 16.09 14.10
CA TYR A 49 5.63 14.88 14.73
C TYR A 49 4.24 14.53 14.20
N TYR A 50 3.32 15.49 14.18
CA TYR A 50 1.95 15.25 13.71
C TYR A 50 1.91 14.90 12.23
N GLN A 51 2.75 15.54 11.41
CA GLN A 51 2.83 15.22 9.99
C GLN A 51 3.39 13.82 9.75
N LEU A 52 4.46 13.43 10.46
CA LEU A 52 5.04 12.09 10.35
C LEU A 52 4.02 11.02 10.79
N LEU A 53 3.28 11.27 11.87
CA LEU A 53 2.20 10.39 12.34
C LEU A 53 1.06 10.27 11.31
N GLY A 54 0.65 11.37 10.71
CA GLY A 54 -0.43 11.37 9.70
C GLY A 54 -0.05 10.62 8.42
N GLU A 55 1.20 10.76 7.96
CA GLU A 55 1.62 10.13 6.72
C GLU A 55 2.15 8.70 6.86
N ARG A 56 2.76 8.35 7.99
CA ARG A 56 3.41 7.04 8.21
C ARG A 56 2.71 6.17 9.26
N GLY A 57 1.79 6.74 10.03
CA GLY A 57 1.11 6.04 11.12
C GLY A 57 1.99 5.85 12.36
N PRO A 58 1.49 5.15 13.38
CA PRO A 58 2.16 4.96 14.67
C PRO A 58 3.26 3.89 14.60
N ILE A 59 4.22 4.04 13.70
CA ILE A 59 5.32 3.09 13.45
C ILE A 59 6.69 3.58 13.95
N PHE A 60 6.70 4.62 14.79
CA PHE A 60 7.93 5.24 15.30
C PHE A 60 7.78 5.66 16.76
N THR A 61 8.91 5.91 17.41
CA THR A 61 8.99 6.60 18.69
C THR A 61 9.56 8.00 18.50
N TRP A 62 9.15 8.91 19.38
CA TRP A 62 9.56 10.30 19.40
C TRP A 62 10.01 10.64 20.82
N THR A 63 11.30 10.91 21.00
CA THR A 63 11.88 11.19 22.31
C THR A 63 12.64 12.49 22.26
N TYR A 64 12.21 13.48 23.03
CA TYR A 64 12.98 14.71 23.23
C TYR A 64 14.24 14.38 24.03
N LEU A 65 15.39 14.76 23.49
CA LEU A 65 16.69 14.70 24.16
C LEU A 65 17.03 16.06 24.79
N GLU A 66 16.63 17.15 24.13
CA GLU A 66 16.77 18.52 24.62
C GLU A 66 15.54 19.36 24.25
N GLU A 67 15.03 20.14 25.19
CA GLU A 67 13.77 20.91 25.07
C GLU A 67 13.98 22.40 25.34
N GLY A 68 14.67 23.08 24.42
CA GLY A 68 14.71 24.53 24.33
C GLY A 68 15.28 25.28 25.55
N PRO A 69 15.26 26.62 25.52
CA PRO A 69 14.63 27.46 24.50
C PRO A 69 15.46 27.68 23.22
N GLU A 70 16.77 27.40 23.26
CA GLU A 70 17.68 27.70 22.13
C GLU A 70 17.93 26.49 21.22
N VAL A 71 17.86 25.28 21.77
CA VAL A 71 18.17 24.02 21.08
C VAL A 71 17.07 23.01 21.33
N TRP A 72 16.61 22.36 20.26
CA TRP A 72 15.65 21.26 20.34
C TRP A 72 16.25 20.04 19.66
N GLU A 73 16.51 19.00 20.45
CA GLU A 73 16.99 17.72 19.94
C GLU A 73 15.95 16.63 20.15
N VAL A 74 15.60 15.93 19.09
CA VAL A 74 14.62 14.84 19.14
C VAL A 74 15.20 13.60 18.48
N HIS A 75 15.19 12.49 19.22
CA HIS A 75 15.45 11.17 18.68
C HIS A 75 14.16 10.56 18.10
N ILE A 76 14.22 10.22 16.82
CA ILE A 76 13.16 9.55 16.07
C ILE A 76 13.64 8.14 15.75
N SER A 77 12.93 7.11 16.21
CA SER A 77 13.26 5.72 15.89
C SER A 77 12.10 4.98 15.26
N LYS A 78 12.38 4.12 14.28
CA LYS A 78 11.38 3.25 13.64
C LYS A 78 11.18 2.02 14.51
N LEU A 79 9.94 1.66 14.79
CA LEU A 79 9.65 0.46 15.56
C LEU A 79 10.14 -0.78 14.80
N ALA A 80 10.86 -1.67 15.50
CA ALA A 80 11.21 -2.97 14.94
C ALA A 80 9.93 -3.80 14.79
N SER A 81 9.54 -4.12 13.55
CA SER A 81 8.57 -5.20 13.34
C SER A 81 9.33 -6.52 13.55
N GLU A 82 9.10 -7.17 14.69
CA GLU A 82 9.78 -8.44 15.01
C GLU A 82 9.44 -9.58 14.05
N GLU A 83 8.44 -9.43 13.19
CA GLU A 83 8.09 -10.43 12.18
C GLU A 83 8.04 -9.81 10.78
N SER A 84 8.82 -10.39 9.87
CA SER A 84 8.75 -10.10 8.45
C SER A 84 7.32 -10.41 7.97
N PRO A 85 6.65 -9.49 7.25
CA PRO A 85 5.29 -9.73 6.81
C PRO A 85 5.20 -11.02 6.00
N THR A 86 4.20 -11.83 6.32
CA THR A 86 3.97 -13.09 5.62
C THR A 86 3.55 -12.82 4.17
N ILE A 87 3.75 -13.77 3.27
CA ILE A 87 3.31 -13.60 1.86
C ILE A 87 1.80 -13.33 1.78
N GLY A 88 1.00 -13.88 2.70
CA GLY A 88 -0.44 -13.63 2.80
C GLY A 88 -0.73 -12.19 3.21
N GLU A 89 0.00 -11.64 4.18
CA GLU A 89 -0.13 -10.23 4.58
C GLU A 89 0.35 -9.28 3.49
N LEU A 90 1.38 -9.66 2.73
CA LEU A 90 1.86 -8.88 1.58
C LEU A 90 0.79 -8.80 0.50
N VAL A 91 0.10 -9.91 0.18
CA VAL A 91 -1.03 -9.92 -0.76
C VAL A 91 -2.26 -9.21 -0.18
N ALA A 92 -2.54 -9.36 1.11
CA ALA A 92 -3.67 -8.68 1.75
C ALA A 92 -3.51 -7.16 1.72
N LYS A 93 -2.28 -6.65 1.87
CA LYS A 93 -1.96 -5.22 1.74
C LYS A 93 -1.99 -4.73 0.30
N ASP A 94 -1.55 -5.55 -0.66
CA ASP A 94 -1.63 -5.24 -2.08
C ASP A 94 -1.90 -6.50 -2.91
N TYR A 95 -3.15 -6.64 -3.34
CA TYR A 95 -3.62 -7.82 -4.07
C TYR A 95 -2.85 -8.05 -5.37
N ARG A 96 -2.26 -7.00 -5.97
CA ARG A 96 -1.48 -7.11 -7.23
C ARG A 96 -0.23 -7.96 -7.05
N ARG A 97 0.31 -8.04 -5.83
CA ARG A 97 1.44 -8.91 -5.48
C ARG A 97 1.13 -10.39 -5.70
N ALA A 98 -0.15 -10.79 -5.64
CA ALA A 98 -0.60 -12.14 -5.98
C ALA A 98 -0.17 -12.56 -7.39
N GLN A 99 -0.17 -11.64 -8.36
CA GLN A 99 0.18 -11.94 -9.74
C GLN A 99 1.67 -12.23 -9.90
N VAL A 100 2.52 -11.47 -9.18
CA VAL A 100 3.97 -11.72 -9.11
C VAL A 100 4.21 -13.07 -8.45
N PHE A 101 3.62 -13.33 -7.27
CA PHE A 101 3.76 -14.63 -6.60
C PHE A 101 3.33 -15.79 -7.49
N LYS A 102 2.23 -15.66 -8.24
CA LYS A 102 1.77 -16.68 -9.20
C LYS A 102 2.81 -16.96 -10.30
N ARG A 103 3.47 -15.93 -10.86
CA ARG A 103 4.53 -16.11 -11.87
C ARG A 103 5.74 -16.88 -11.35
N TYR A 104 6.12 -16.64 -10.10
CA TYR A 104 7.18 -17.37 -9.41
C TYR A 104 6.71 -18.71 -8.80
N GLY A 105 5.45 -19.11 -9.07
CA GLY A 105 4.85 -20.33 -8.57
C GLY A 105 4.68 -20.35 -7.05
N ILE A 106 4.70 -19.21 -6.38
CA ILE A 106 4.55 -19.06 -4.93
C ILE A 106 3.07 -19.20 -4.57
N ASP A 107 2.75 -20.21 -3.75
CA ASP A 107 1.39 -20.45 -3.27
C ASP A 107 1.10 -19.58 -2.04
N PHE A 108 0.53 -18.41 -2.28
CA PHE A 108 0.10 -17.47 -1.25
C PHE A 108 -1.30 -17.79 -0.69
N CYS A 109 -2.09 -18.65 -1.36
CA CYS A 109 -3.45 -18.99 -0.95
C CYS A 109 -3.44 -20.00 0.22
N CYS A 110 -2.69 -21.10 0.09
CA CYS A 110 -2.57 -22.11 1.14
C CYS A 110 -1.30 -21.94 1.98
N GLY A 111 -0.23 -21.38 1.38
CA GLY A 111 1.06 -21.13 2.02
C GLY A 111 1.21 -19.74 2.65
N GLY A 112 0.12 -18.97 2.76
CA GLY A 112 0.12 -17.55 3.13
C GLY A 112 0.87 -17.17 4.40
N LYS A 113 1.04 -18.10 5.36
CA LYS A 113 1.73 -17.88 6.64
C LYS A 113 3.27 -17.90 6.55
N LYS A 114 3.84 -18.29 5.41
CA LYS A 114 5.30 -18.28 5.21
C LYS A 114 5.78 -16.86 4.92
N THR A 115 6.95 -16.51 5.42
CA THR A 115 7.63 -15.25 5.06
C THR A 115 8.21 -15.33 3.65
N LEU A 116 8.47 -14.18 3.04
CA LEU A 116 9.13 -14.11 1.74
C LEU A 116 10.45 -14.89 1.73
N ASP A 117 11.24 -14.75 2.81
CA ASP A 117 12.53 -15.43 2.99
C ASP A 117 12.42 -16.95 2.95
N LYS A 118 11.46 -17.51 3.70
CA LYS A 118 11.26 -18.96 3.74
C LYS A 118 10.83 -19.50 2.38
N VAL A 119 9.97 -18.78 1.67
CA VAL A 119 9.49 -19.19 0.35
C VAL A 119 10.60 -19.14 -0.70
N CYS A 120 11.42 -18.09 -0.67
CA CYS A 120 12.57 -17.94 -1.56
C CYS A 120 13.60 -19.05 -1.33
N ALA A 121 13.87 -19.39 -0.07
CA ALA A 121 14.76 -20.50 0.30
C ALA A 121 14.20 -21.87 -0.15
N ASP A 122 12.91 -22.13 0.09
CA ASP A 122 12.24 -23.40 -0.26
C ASP A 122 12.22 -23.65 -1.78
N LYS A 123 12.15 -22.59 -2.60
CA LYS A 123 12.02 -22.68 -4.07
C LYS A 123 13.30 -22.34 -4.84
N GLY A 124 14.38 -21.95 -4.16
CA GLY A 124 15.61 -21.50 -4.81
C GLY A 124 15.42 -20.23 -5.66
N ILE A 125 14.51 -19.34 -5.25
CA ILE A 125 14.23 -18.08 -5.94
C ILE A 125 15.14 -16.99 -5.38
N SER A 126 15.70 -16.15 -6.24
CA SER A 126 16.45 -14.97 -5.80
C SER A 126 15.51 -13.97 -5.13
N LYS A 127 15.68 -13.79 -3.81
CA LYS A 127 14.93 -12.81 -3.01
C LYS A 127 14.99 -11.41 -3.62
N ALA A 128 16.19 -10.97 -4.03
CA ALA A 128 16.40 -9.64 -4.57
C ALA A 128 15.59 -9.38 -5.86
N ALA A 129 15.51 -10.38 -6.76
CA ALA A 129 14.73 -10.26 -7.99
C ALA A 129 13.21 -10.19 -7.71
N LEU A 130 12.74 -10.98 -6.75
CA LEU A 130 11.34 -10.98 -6.35
C LEU A 130 10.96 -9.66 -5.66
N GLU A 131 11.80 -9.16 -4.75
CA GLU A 131 11.59 -7.86 -4.09
C GLU A 131 11.59 -6.70 -5.09
N GLN A 132 12.46 -6.74 -6.11
CA GLN A 132 12.47 -5.73 -7.16
C GLN A 132 11.15 -5.70 -7.94
N GLU A 133 10.60 -6.85 -8.30
CA GLU A 133 9.29 -6.91 -8.97
C GLU A 133 8.13 -6.48 -8.05
N LEU A 134 8.18 -6.82 -6.76
CA LEU A 134 7.17 -6.39 -5.79
C LEU A 134 7.23 -4.87 -5.51
N ASN A 135 8.42 -4.28 -5.52
CA ASN A 135 8.62 -2.84 -5.34
C ASN A 135 8.23 -2.05 -6.60
N ALA A 136 8.47 -2.60 -7.80
CA ALA A 136 8.00 -1.99 -9.04
C ALA A 136 6.46 -1.80 -9.08
N LEU A 137 5.70 -2.70 -8.46
CA LEU A 137 4.25 -2.54 -8.29
C LEU A 137 3.88 -1.39 -7.33
N SER A 138 4.75 -1.10 -6.37
CA SER A 138 4.57 -0.03 -5.38
C SER A 138 4.84 1.34 -6.02
N ASP A 139 5.84 1.45 -6.90
CA ASP A 139 6.11 2.67 -7.68
C ASP A 139 5.02 3.00 -8.71
N THR A 140 4.21 2.01 -9.11
CA THR A 140 3.05 2.23 -9.97
C THR A 140 1.84 2.83 -9.21
N SER A 141 1.98 3.17 -7.92
CA SER A 141 0.93 3.75 -7.07
C SER A 141 0.68 5.25 -7.29
N ALA A 142 0.98 5.78 -8.48
CA ALA A 142 0.83 7.18 -8.86
C ALA A 142 -0.61 7.74 -8.76
N ASN A 143 -1.63 6.91 -8.48
CA ASN A 143 -3.04 7.33 -8.41
C ASN A 143 -3.53 7.81 -7.04
N ARG A 144 -2.66 8.00 -6.04
CA ARG A 144 -3.09 8.50 -4.71
C ARG A 144 -3.27 10.03 -4.62
N GLY A 145 -3.35 10.75 -5.74
CA GLY A 145 -3.43 12.22 -5.77
C GLY A 145 -4.21 12.84 -6.92
N LEU A 146 -5.11 12.09 -7.58
CA LEU A 146 -5.93 12.67 -8.64
C LEU A 146 -7.10 13.46 -8.03
N ASN A 147 -7.16 14.76 -8.33
CA ASN A 147 -8.26 15.63 -7.94
C ASN A 147 -9.42 15.48 -8.95
N TYR A 148 -10.28 14.49 -8.73
CA TYR A 148 -11.40 14.20 -9.62
C TYR A 148 -12.39 15.36 -9.76
N ASP A 149 -12.48 16.24 -8.74
CA ASP A 149 -13.34 17.44 -8.77
C ASP A 149 -12.92 18.46 -9.84
N SER A 150 -11.70 18.34 -10.35
CA SER A 150 -11.18 19.20 -11.43
C SER A 150 -11.37 18.63 -12.83
N TRP A 151 -11.98 17.46 -12.96
CA TRP A 151 -12.14 16.78 -14.25
C TRP A 151 -13.48 17.11 -14.90
N GLU A 152 -13.44 17.33 -16.21
CA GLU A 152 -14.66 17.41 -17.02
C GLU A 152 -15.42 16.09 -16.96
N LEU A 153 -16.75 16.17 -16.89
CA LEU A 153 -17.62 15.00 -16.67
C LEU A 153 -17.43 13.93 -17.76
N ASP A 154 -17.25 14.34 -19.01
CA ASP A 154 -17.00 13.43 -20.13
C ASP A 154 -15.71 12.63 -19.93
N PHE A 155 -14.64 13.31 -19.52
CA PHE A 155 -13.36 12.68 -19.26
C PHE A 155 -13.40 11.77 -18.03
N LEU A 156 -14.12 12.18 -16.98
CA LEU A 156 -14.31 11.36 -15.78
C LEU A 156 -15.11 10.10 -16.10
N ALA A 157 -16.16 10.20 -16.92
CA ALA A 157 -16.96 9.06 -17.35
C ALA A 157 -16.13 8.07 -18.20
N ASP A 158 -15.37 8.59 -19.19
CA ASP A 158 -14.44 7.78 -19.98
C ASP A 158 -13.38 7.10 -19.10
N PHE A 159 -12.86 7.80 -18.10
CA PHE A 159 -11.88 7.24 -17.17
C PHE A 159 -12.47 6.10 -16.33
N ILE A 160 -13.69 6.27 -15.81
CA ILE A 160 -14.38 5.25 -15.02
C ILE A 160 -14.61 3.98 -15.87
N GLU A 161 -15.07 4.14 -17.11
CA GLU A 161 -15.30 3.01 -18.01
C GLU A 161 -13.99 2.27 -18.35
N ASN A 162 -12.96 3.02 -18.77
CA ASN A 162 -11.71 2.44 -19.26
C ASN A 162 -10.78 1.93 -18.15
N THR A 163 -10.93 2.43 -16.92
CA THR A 163 -10.11 2.02 -15.78
C THR A 163 -10.86 1.03 -14.89
N HIS A 164 -12.02 1.42 -14.37
CA HIS A 164 -12.73 0.66 -13.35
C HIS A 164 -13.61 -0.44 -13.96
N HIS A 165 -14.45 -0.11 -14.95
CA HIS A 165 -15.33 -1.13 -15.55
C HIS A 165 -14.52 -2.16 -16.35
N SER A 166 -13.48 -1.71 -17.05
CA SER A 166 -12.52 -2.60 -17.71
C SER A 166 -11.90 -3.57 -16.70
N PHE A 167 -11.39 -3.09 -15.55
CA PHE A 167 -10.82 -3.97 -14.52
C PHE A 167 -11.83 -5.01 -14.03
N VAL A 168 -13.05 -4.59 -13.69
CA VAL A 168 -14.09 -5.50 -13.19
C VAL A 168 -14.41 -6.59 -14.22
N ARG A 169 -14.62 -6.23 -15.50
CA ARG A 169 -14.89 -7.21 -16.56
C ARG A 169 -13.79 -8.26 -16.74
N HIS A 170 -12.54 -7.88 -16.57
CA HIS A 170 -11.42 -8.81 -16.71
C HIS A 170 -11.21 -9.68 -15.46
N ALA A 171 -11.41 -9.12 -14.26
CA ALA A 171 -11.15 -9.83 -13.00
C ALA A 171 -12.29 -10.78 -12.60
N LEU A 172 -13.54 -10.36 -12.83
CA LEU A 172 -14.74 -11.02 -12.33
C LEU A 172 -14.90 -12.47 -12.83
N PRO A 173 -14.66 -12.82 -14.11
CA PRO A 173 -14.75 -14.21 -14.58
C PRO A 173 -13.79 -15.15 -13.84
N ALA A 174 -12.55 -14.69 -13.58
CA ALA A 174 -11.55 -15.51 -12.89
C ALA A 174 -11.93 -15.74 -11.42
N ILE A 175 -12.38 -14.70 -10.73
CA ILE A 175 -12.80 -14.81 -9.32
C ILE A 175 -14.07 -15.67 -9.21
N TYR A 176 -15.01 -15.54 -10.15
CA TYR A 176 -16.21 -16.38 -10.23
C TYR A 176 -15.83 -17.86 -10.39
N GLU A 177 -14.89 -18.17 -11.29
CA GLU A 177 -14.40 -19.53 -11.47
C GLU A 177 -13.75 -20.08 -10.19
N TYR A 178 -12.88 -19.29 -9.55
CA TYR A 178 -12.19 -19.72 -8.32
C TYR A 178 -13.16 -19.97 -7.17
N THR A 179 -14.09 -19.05 -6.92
CA THR A 179 -15.09 -19.19 -5.85
C THR A 179 -15.96 -20.43 -6.07
N THR A 180 -16.42 -20.65 -7.30
CA THR A 180 -17.20 -21.83 -7.68
C THR A 180 -16.39 -23.13 -7.51
N LYS A 181 -15.13 -23.13 -7.94
CA LYS A 181 -14.25 -24.31 -7.84
C LYS A 181 -13.96 -24.67 -6.38
N ILE A 182 -13.64 -23.68 -5.55
CA ILE A 182 -13.36 -23.86 -4.12
C ILE A 182 -14.60 -24.38 -3.40
N ALA A 183 -15.77 -23.77 -3.64
CA ALA A 183 -17.02 -24.21 -3.07
C ALA A 183 -17.39 -25.63 -3.50
N ARG A 184 -17.14 -26.01 -4.76
CA ARG A 184 -17.39 -27.38 -5.24
C ARG A 184 -16.49 -28.42 -4.57
N VAL A 185 -15.20 -28.14 -4.42
CA VAL A 185 -14.23 -29.11 -3.90
C VAL A 185 -14.30 -29.21 -2.36
N HIS A 186 -14.50 -28.09 -1.67
CA HIS A 186 -14.41 -28.01 -0.22
C HIS A 186 -15.75 -27.77 0.50
N GLY A 187 -16.83 -27.46 -0.23
CA GLY A 187 -18.13 -27.09 0.33
C GLY A 187 -18.79 -28.18 1.19
N GLY A 188 -18.47 -29.45 0.97
CA GLY A 188 -18.94 -30.54 1.83
C GLY A 188 -18.36 -30.50 3.24
N ARG A 189 -17.13 -30.02 3.41
CA ARG A 189 -16.47 -29.84 4.72
C ARG A 189 -16.66 -28.42 5.27
N HIS A 190 -16.85 -27.45 4.38
CA HIS A 190 -16.93 -26.02 4.65
C HIS A 190 -18.17 -25.41 3.98
N PRO A 191 -19.37 -25.56 4.58
CA PRO A 191 -20.62 -25.05 4.01
C PRO A 191 -20.63 -23.54 3.78
N GLU A 192 -19.83 -22.78 4.54
CA GLU A 192 -19.64 -21.34 4.37
C GLU A 192 -19.14 -20.97 2.96
N LEU A 193 -18.36 -21.86 2.32
CA LEU A 193 -17.84 -21.62 0.97
C LEU A 193 -18.94 -21.66 -0.09
N LEU A 194 -20.00 -22.45 0.13
CA LEU A 194 -21.18 -22.44 -0.74
C LEU A 194 -21.89 -21.09 -0.66
N GLN A 195 -22.03 -20.54 0.55
CA GLN A 195 -22.64 -19.22 0.75
C GLN A 195 -21.80 -18.12 0.12
N VAL A 196 -20.47 -18.16 0.29
CA VAL A 196 -19.55 -17.19 -0.35
C VAL A 196 -19.69 -17.23 -1.87
N ALA A 197 -19.72 -18.42 -2.48
CA ALA A 197 -19.88 -18.55 -3.92
C ALA A 197 -21.25 -18.01 -4.40
N THR A 198 -22.33 -18.27 -3.66
CA THR A 198 -23.66 -17.73 -3.99
C THR A 198 -23.70 -16.20 -3.89
N ILE A 199 -23.16 -15.63 -2.80
CA ILE A 199 -23.11 -14.18 -2.61
C ILE A 199 -22.26 -13.52 -3.70
N PHE A 200 -21.08 -14.09 -4.00
CA PHE A 200 -20.21 -13.57 -5.04
C PHE A 200 -20.87 -13.62 -6.42
N ALA A 201 -21.59 -14.70 -6.74
CA ALA A 201 -22.35 -14.81 -7.99
C ALA A 201 -23.42 -13.71 -8.11
N GLY A 202 -24.10 -13.36 -7.00
CA GLY A 202 -25.05 -12.25 -6.96
C GLY A 202 -24.38 -10.90 -7.24
N ILE A 203 -23.29 -10.60 -6.52
CA ILE A 203 -22.52 -9.37 -6.71
C ILE A 203 -21.99 -9.26 -8.14
N ALA A 204 -21.50 -10.37 -8.70
CA ALA A 204 -21.01 -10.43 -10.07
C ALA A 204 -22.09 -10.02 -11.08
N ALA A 205 -23.28 -10.61 -10.98
CA ALA A 205 -24.40 -10.28 -11.85
C ALA A 205 -24.88 -8.82 -11.69
N GLU A 206 -24.97 -8.35 -10.45
CA GLU A 206 -25.37 -6.96 -10.17
C GLU A 206 -24.38 -5.96 -10.75
N LEU A 207 -23.07 -6.18 -10.58
CA LEU A 207 -22.03 -5.29 -11.13
C LEU A 207 -22.07 -5.25 -12.66
N GLU A 208 -22.18 -6.41 -13.31
CA GLU A 208 -22.29 -6.47 -14.78
C GLU A 208 -23.51 -5.72 -15.30
N GLU A 209 -24.67 -5.89 -14.64
CA GLU A 209 -25.90 -5.19 -15.01
C GLU A 209 -25.79 -3.67 -14.78
N HIS A 210 -25.26 -3.24 -13.64
CA HIS A 210 -25.13 -1.82 -13.30
C HIS A 210 -24.16 -1.09 -14.24
N MET A 211 -22.96 -1.63 -14.46
CA MET A 211 -21.98 -1.03 -15.37
C MET A 211 -22.55 -0.91 -16.79
N ALA A 212 -23.28 -1.93 -17.26
CA ALA A 212 -23.91 -1.88 -18.58
C ALA A 212 -25.00 -0.80 -18.69
N LYS A 213 -25.72 -0.49 -17.60
CA LYS A 213 -26.69 0.63 -17.57
C LYS A 213 -25.98 1.98 -17.57
N GLU A 214 -24.91 2.13 -16.80
CA GLU A 214 -24.14 3.37 -16.73
C GLU A 214 -23.55 3.75 -18.10
N GLU A 215 -22.96 2.79 -18.80
CA GLU A 215 -22.34 3.00 -20.12
C GLU A 215 -23.37 3.29 -21.22
N LYS A 216 -24.52 2.62 -21.19
CA LYS A 216 -25.54 2.75 -22.26
C LYS A 216 -26.51 3.91 -22.05
N CYS A 217 -26.75 4.31 -20.80
CA CYS A 217 -27.78 5.29 -20.47
C CYS A 217 -27.24 6.53 -19.76
N PHE A 218 -26.30 6.39 -18.83
CA PHE A 218 -25.90 7.50 -17.95
C PHE A 218 -24.76 8.34 -18.53
N SER A 219 -23.67 7.70 -18.95
CA SER A 219 -22.50 8.37 -19.55
C SER A 219 -22.87 9.22 -20.79
N PRO A 220 -23.71 8.73 -21.74
CA PRO A 220 -24.11 9.53 -22.89
C PRO A 220 -25.03 10.71 -22.54
N MET A 221 -25.86 10.61 -21.50
CA MET A 221 -26.75 11.69 -21.07
C MET A 221 -25.99 12.80 -20.32
N CYS A 222 -25.00 12.44 -19.51
CA CYS A 222 -24.10 13.41 -18.87
C CYS A 222 -23.34 14.23 -19.92
N ALA A 223 -22.80 13.58 -20.96
CA ALA A 223 -22.10 14.26 -22.06
C ALA A 223 -22.98 15.14 -22.95
N ALA A 224 -24.27 14.82 -23.04
CA ALA A 224 -25.24 15.65 -23.77
C ALA A 224 -25.69 16.88 -22.97
N SER A 225 -25.65 16.82 -21.62
CA SER A 225 -26.13 17.91 -20.75
C SER A 225 -25.04 18.92 -20.37
N ALA A 226 -23.76 18.64 -20.67
CA ALA A 226 -22.61 19.52 -20.43
C ALA A 226 -22.28 20.45 -21.61
N ARG A 227 -23.12 20.51 -22.65
CA ARG A 227 -22.98 21.39 -23.83
C ARG A 227 -23.98 22.53 -23.83
#